data_AF-A0A2V1BPC5-F1
#
_entry.id   AF-A0A2V1BPC5-F1
#
_cell.length_a   1.000
_cell.length_b   1.000
_cell.length_c   1.000
_cell.angle_alpha   90.00
_cell.angle_beta   90.00
_cell.angle_gamma   90.00
#
_symmetry.space_group_name_H-M   'P 1'
#
loop_
_entity.id
_entity.type
_entity.pdbx_description
1 polymer ?
#
loop_
_entity_poly.entity_id
_entity_poly.type
_entity_poly.pdbx_seq_one_letter_code
_entity_poly.pdbx_strand_id
1 'polypeptide(L)'
;MQLCSNRREGFGPSSSISSPIPTSCFVDVILIPLPIWLAIALLPILFALSLHHRKQNYNPSTAYLRAVPRRNWAFTLTSAVYYILIVANGLMMTLEIVRLELIHFGIGLLPFVYAGLIVALFLYWSEGVKGRIRGWQAVNAVVWIGGVVMSAVKVVGLSKEGIDSRKGSKYPLSDQVIDVAVMAGVYAVVAILEVVLGFWRALRRARREREQSPQSGMSPVMENSEYVGKFRPNA
;
A
#
# COMPACT_ATOMS: atom_id res chain seq x y z
N MET A 1 23.98 20.08 -4.79
CA MET A 1 23.85 18.62 -4.70
C MET A 1 23.81 18.06 -6.12
N GLN A 2 24.88 17.40 -6.58
CA GLN A 2 24.91 16.77 -7.89
C GLN A 2 24.20 15.40 -7.78
N LEU A 3 23.00 15.29 -8.40
CA LEU A 3 22.12 14.11 -8.36
C LEU A 3 22.84 12.79 -8.76
N CYS A 4 23.85 12.87 -9.64
CA CYS A 4 24.61 11.74 -10.16
C CYS A 4 26.13 11.85 -9.92
N SER A 5 26.58 12.58 -8.89
CA SER A 5 28.03 12.70 -8.62
C SER A 5 28.69 11.34 -8.37
N ASN A 6 29.95 11.20 -8.82
CA ASN A 6 30.80 10.02 -8.66
C ASN A 6 30.27 8.70 -9.25
N ARG A 7 29.25 8.73 -10.14
CA ARG A 7 28.82 7.56 -10.90
C ARG A 7 29.65 7.39 -12.17
N ARG A 8 30.04 6.14 -12.47
CA ARG A 8 30.76 5.80 -13.72
C ARG A 8 29.94 6.13 -14.97
N GLU A 9 28.63 5.98 -14.87
CA GLU A 9 27.70 6.38 -15.91
C GLU A 9 27.00 7.68 -15.49
N GLY A 10 26.98 8.65 -16.40
CA GLY A 10 26.20 9.87 -16.23
C GLY A 10 24.69 9.60 -16.25
N PHE A 11 23.90 10.64 -16.52
CA PHE A 11 22.45 10.49 -16.67
C PHE A 11 22.09 10.06 -18.09
N GLY A 12 21.49 8.87 -18.25
CA GLY A 12 21.04 8.39 -19.56
C GLY A 12 20.13 7.16 -19.53
N PRO A 13 19.27 6.97 -20.53
CA PRO A 13 18.34 5.84 -20.61
C PRO A 13 19.01 4.52 -21.03
N SER A 14 20.24 4.56 -21.54
CA SER A 14 21.02 3.38 -21.93
C SER A 14 22.39 3.37 -21.26
N SER A 15 22.74 2.22 -20.67
CA SER A 15 24.07 1.96 -20.11
C SER A 15 24.99 1.39 -21.20
N SER A 16 26.22 1.91 -21.30
CA SER A 16 27.26 1.31 -22.14
C SER A 16 27.95 0.12 -21.45
N ILE A 17 27.80 -0.01 -20.13
CA ILE A 17 28.43 -1.06 -19.30
C ILE A 17 27.49 -2.26 -19.09
N SER A 18 26.18 -2.03 -19.00
CA SER A 18 25.15 -3.01 -18.61
C SER A 18 23.99 -3.07 -19.61
N SER A 19 24.26 -2.93 -20.91
CA SER A 19 23.24 -3.04 -21.96
C SER A 19 22.43 -4.35 -21.85
N PRO A 20 21.09 -4.34 -21.98
CA PRO A 20 20.21 -3.22 -22.32
C PRO A 20 19.62 -2.45 -21.12
N ILE A 21 20.23 -2.52 -19.93
CA ILE A 21 19.69 -1.89 -18.71
C ILE A 21 20.03 -0.38 -18.70
N PRO A 22 19.13 0.49 -18.20
CA PRO A 22 19.40 1.92 -18.06
C PRO A 22 20.53 2.21 -17.06
N THR A 23 21.11 3.42 -17.17
CA THR A 23 22.15 3.86 -16.23
C THR A 23 21.64 3.85 -14.80
N SER A 24 22.54 3.54 -13.87
CA SER A 24 22.24 3.48 -12.43
C SER A 24 21.61 4.79 -11.91
N CYS A 25 22.07 5.95 -12.39
CA CYS A 25 21.46 7.22 -12.00
C CYS A 25 20.04 7.41 -12.57
N PHE A 26 19.80 6.97 -13.82
CA PHE A 26 18.46 7.00 -14.41
C PHE A 26 17.48 6.12 -13.63
N VAL A 27 17.93 4.95 -13.16
CA VAL A 27 17.14 4.07 -12.31
C VAL A 27 16.74 4.79 -11.01
N ASP A 28 17.70 5.39 -10.31
CA ASP A 28 17.48 6.02 -9.02
C ASP A 28 16.71 7.36 -9.09
N VAL A 29 16.70 8.03 -10.25
CA VAL A 29 16.03 9.33 -10.44
C VAL A 29 14.66 9.20 -11.10
N ILE A 30 14.49 8.26 -12.04
CA ILE A 30 13.26 8.13 -12.83
C ILE A 30 12.50 6.86 -12.46
N LEU A 31 13.14 5.70 -12.49
CA LEU A 31 12.43 4.42 -12.38
C LEU A 31 11.97 4.13 -10.96
N ILE A 32 12.85 4.28 -9.96
CA ILE A 32 12.52 4.04 -8.56
C ILE A 32 11.35 4.89 -8.05
N PRO A 33 11.28 6.21 -8.32
CA PRO A 33 10.15 7.02 -7.87
C PRO A 33 8.89 6.88 -8.74
N LEU A 34 8.95 6.25 -9.91
CA LEU A 34 7.82 6.14 -10.84
C LEU A 34 6.55 5.52 -10.21
N PRO A 35 6.62 4.40 -9.46
CA PRO A 35 5.43 3.84 -8.79
C PRO A 35 4.80 4.82 -7.80
N ILE A 36 5.60 5.70 -7.20
CA ILE A 36 5.13 6.67 -6.22
C ILE A 36 4.44 7.83 -6.92
N TRP A 37 4.98 8.31 -8.04
CA TRP A 37 4.29 9.27 -8.90
C TRP A 37 2.95 8.73 -9.38
N LEU A 38 2.90 7.46 -9.79
CA LEU A 38 1.63 6.81 -10.16
C LEU A 38 0.67 6.73 -8.97
N ALA A 39 1.15 6.33 -7.80
CA ALA A 39 0.32 6.26 -6.59
C ALA A 39 -0.25 7.63 -6.19
N ILE A 40 0.58 8.69 -6.23
CA ILE A 40 0.19 10.06 -5.94
C ILE A 40 -0.84 10.56 -6.97
N ALA A 41 -0.66 10.26 -8.26
CA ALA A 41 -1.59 10.65 -9.32
C ALA A 41 -2.93 9.89 -9.23
N LEU A 42 -2.92 8.61 -8.84
CA LEU A 42 -4.12 7.78 -8.70
C LEU A 42 -4.99 8.23 -7.53
N LEU A 43 -4.39 8.74 -6.45
CA LEU A 43 -5.12 9.16 -5.24
C LEU A 43 -6.23 10.20 -5.48
N PRO A 44 -5.98 11.37 -6.09
CA PRO A 44 -7.01 12.37 -6.34
C PRO A 44 -8.09 11.87 -7.30
N ILE A 45 -7.72 11.03 -8.29
CA ILE A 45 -8.67 10.42 -9.23
C ILE A 45 -9.65 9.51 -8.49
N LEU A 46 -9.12 8.58 -7.68
CA LEU A 46 -9.95 7.68 -6.87
C LEU A 46 -10.78 8.43 -5.84
N PHE A 47 -10.22 9.50 -5.26
CA PHE A 47 -10.97 10.37 -4.36
C PHE A 47 -12.15 11.05 -5.08
N ALA A 48 -11.94 11.64 -6.26
CA ALA A 48 -13.01 12.27 -7.04
C ALA A 48 -14.11 11.27 -7.46
N LEU A 49 -13.72 10.09 -7.97
CA LEU A 49 -14.65 9.02 -8.32
C LEU A 49 -15.45 8.53 -7.12
N SER A 50 -14.80 8.42 -5.95
CA SER A 50 -15.46 8.00 -4.72
C SER A 50 -16.50 9.02 -4.23
N LEU A 51 -16.22 10.33 -4.39
CA LEU A 51 -17.17 11.39 -4.09
C LEU A 51 -18.38 11.36 -5.03
N HIS A 52 -18.14 11.16 -6.33
CA HIS A 52 -19.20 11.10 -7.34
C HIS A 52 -20.17 9.94 -7.06
N HIS A 53 -19.65 8.73 -6.86
CA HIS A 53 -20.49 7.57 -6.55
C HIS A 53 -21.20 7.66 -5.21
N ARG A 54 -20.58 8.29 -4.21
CA ARG A 54 -21.21 8.45 -2.90
C ARG A 54 -22.42 9.38 -2.97
N LYS A 55 -22.37 10.44 -3.79
CA LYS A 55 -23.53 11.33 -4.01
C LYS A 55 -24.71 10.57 -4.64
N GLN A 56 -24.45 9.61 -5.52
CA GLN A 56 -25.49 8.84 -6.20
C GLN A 56 -26.15 7.78 -5.30
N ASN A 57 -25.40 7.18 -4.37
CA ASN A 57 -25.83 6.00 -3.60
C ASN A 57 -25.96 6.23 -2.08
N TYR A 58 -26.13 7.47 -1.63
CA TYR A 58 -26.23 7.77 -0.20
C TYR A 58 -27.60 7.36 0.36
N ASN A 59 -27.65 6.23 1.07
CA ASN A 59 -28.84 5.79 1.78
C ASN A 59 -28.66 6.06 3.29
N PRO A 60 -29.41 7.01 3.90
CA PRO A 60 -29.20 7.43 5.29
C PRO A 60 -29.50 6.32 6.32
N SER A 61 -30.27 5.31 5.93
CA SER A 61 -30.81 4.26 6.81
C SER A 61 -29.84 3.14 7.20
N THR A 62 -28.57 3.17 6.76
CA THR A 62 -27.58 2.14 7.12
C THR A 62 -26.41 2.68 7.94
N ALA A 63 -26.36 4.00 8.18
CA ALA A 63 -25.26 4.64 8.90
C ALA A 63 -25.18 4.25 10.39
N TYR A 64 -26.32 3.89 11.01
CA TYR A 64 -26.42 3.51 12.42
C TYR A 64 -26.03 2.04 12.69
N LEU A 65 -25.96 1.18 11.68
CA LEU A 65 -25.61 -0.24 11.82
C LEU A 65 -24.11 -0.51 11.83
N ARG A 66 -23.27 0.47 12.16
CA ARG A 66 -21.81 0.31 12.17
C ARG A 66 -21.37 -0.52 13.38
N ALA A 67 -21.60 -1.83 13.29
CA ALA A 67 -21.24 -2.81 14.30
C ALA A 67 -19.72 -2.85 14.50
N VAL A 68 -19.33 -2.72 15.77
CA VAL A 68 -17.94 -2.82 16.24
C VAL A 68 -17.41 -4.21 15.86
N PRO A 69 -16.30 -4.30 15.10
CA PRO A 69 -15.72 -5.60 14.77
C PRO A 69 -15.31 -6.36 16.03
N ARG A 70 -15.80 -7.59 16.17
CA ARG A 70 -15.26 -8.57 17.12
C ARG A 70 -13.75 -8.69 16.88
N ARG A 71 -12.97 -8.45 17.94
CA ARG A 71 -11.52 -8.43 17.94
C ARG A 71 -11.00 -9.82 17.55
N ASN A 72 -10.50 -9.95 16.33
CA ASN A 72 -9.84 -11.17 15.86
C ASN A 72 -8.33 -11.02 16.06
N TRP A 73 -7.78 -11.81 16.97
CA TRP A 73 -6.35 -11.75 17.32
C TRP A 73 -5.45 -12.04 16.11
N ALA A 74 -5.82 -12.99 15.24
CA ALA A 74 -5.07 -13.28 14.03
C ALA A 74 -4.99 -12.07 13.10
N PHE A 75 -6.09 -11.34 12.92
CA PHE A 75 -6.10 -10.10 12.13
C PHE A 75 -5.21 -9.03 12.76
N THR A 76 -5.27 -8.85 14.09
CA THR A 76 -4.42 -7.90 14.81
C THR A 76 -2.94 -8.25 14.66
N LEU A 77 -2.57 -9.53 14.80
CA LEU A 77 -1.20 -10.00 14.63
C LEU A 77 -0.69 -9.76 13.20
N THR A 78 -1.47 -10.15 12.18
CA THR A 78 -1.11 -9.93 10.77
C THR A 78 -0.96 -8.43 10.45
N SER A 79 -1.83 -7.58 10.98
CA SER A 79 -1.69 -6.12 10.86
C SER A 79 -0.43 -5.60 11.57
N ALA A 80 -0.08 -6.12 12.75
CA ALA A 80 1.15 -5.71 13.44
C ALA A 80 2.39 -6.08 12.63
N VAL A 81 2.47 -7.31 12.09
CA VAL A 81 3.56 -7.74 11.21
C VAL A 81 3.66 -6.84 9.98
N TYR A 82 2.53 -6.51 9.36
CA TYR A 82 2.49 -5.58 8.22
C TYR A 82 3.13 -4.22 8.55
N TYR A 83 2.77 -3.60 9.68
CA TYR A 83 3.37 -2.33 10.10
C TYR A 83 4.87 -2.44 10.40
N ILE A 84 5.29 -3.52 11.09
CA ILE A 84 6.70 -3.75 11.40
C ILE A 84 7.52 -3.85 10.11
N LEU A 85 7.02 -4.57 9.10
CA LEU A 85 7.71 -4.71 7.82
C LEU A 85 7.82 -3.38 7.07
N ILE A 86 6.81 -2.52 7.13
CA ILE A 86 6.90 -1.16 6.53
C ILE A 86 8.00 -0.33 7.20
N VAL A 87 8.04 -0.35 8.53
CA VAL A 87 9.08 0.37 9.30
C VAL A 87 10.46 -0.21 8.99
N ALA A 88 10.60 -1.53 8.99
CA ALA A 88 11.83 -2.21 8.64
C ALA A 88 12.32 -1.83 7.24
N ASN A 89 11.42 -1.72 6.27
CA ASN A 89 11.76 -1.30 4.92
C ASN A 89 12.25 0.17 4.87
N GLY A 90 11.61 1.05 5.64
CA GLY A 90 12.08 2.44 5.79
C GLY A 90 13.47 2.53 6.44
N LEU A 91 13.75 1.68 7.44
CA LEU A 91 15.07 1.60 8.06
C LEU A 91 16.13 1.06 7.09
N MET A 92 15.82 0.02 6.31
CA MET A 92 16.71 -0.49 5.27
C MET A 92 17.03 0.57 4.22
N MET A 93 16.03 1.36 3.81
CA MET A 93 16.25 2.49 2.90
C MET A 93 17.16 3.57 3.53
N THR A 94 17.00 3.82 4.83
CA THR A 94 17.88 4.76 5.56
C THR A 94 19.32 4.25 5.55
N LEU A 95 19.53 2.95 5.80
CA LEU A 95 20.85 2.33 5.77
C LEU A 95 21.49 2.43 4.38
N GLU A 96 20.74 2.18 3.31
CA GLU A 96 21.26 2.34 1.94
C GLU A 96 21.71 3.79 1.70
N ILE A 97 20.89 4.78 2.06
CA ILE A 97 21.19 6.20 1.85
C ILE A 97 22.46 6.61 2.62
N VAL A 98 22.54 6.26 3.91
CA VAL A 98 23.71 6.58 4.74
C VAL A 98 24.97 5.91 4.20
N ARG A 99 24.88 4.63 3.78
CA ARG A 99 26.01 3.90 3.20
C ARG A 99 26.48 4.50 1.87
N LEU A 100 25.56 4.98 1.04
CA LEU A 100 25.88 5.70 -0.21
C LEU A 100 26.50 7.08 0.06
N GLU A 101 26.03 7.79 1.09
CA GLU A 101 26.60 9.07 1.51
C GLU A 101 28.05 8.91 2.01
N LEU A 102 28.34 7.85 2.77
CA LEU A 102 29.68 7.55 3.29
C LEU A 102 30.75 7.34 2.21
N ILE A 103 30.34 6.98 0.99
CA ILE A 103 31.21 6.86 -0.18
C ILE A 103 31.05 8.05 -1.16
N HIS A 104 30.39 9.13 -0.72
CA HIS A 104 30.07 10.33 -1.51
C HIS A 104 29.46 10.03 -2.88
N PHE A 105 28.60 9.01 -2.93
CA PHE A 105 27.93 8.61 -4.15
C PHE A 105 26.63 9.39 -4.33
N GLY A 106 26.29 9.75 -5.57
CA GLY A 106 25.03 10.44 -5.86
C GLY A 106 23.82 9.63 -5.38
N ILE A 107 23.02 10.20 -4.48
CA ILE A 107 21.85 9.57 -3.85
C ILE A 107 20.62 9.63 -4.80
N GLY A 108 20.66 10.44 -5.86
CA GLY A 108 19.55 10.58 -6.81
C GLY A 108 18.25 11.01 -6.14
N LEU A 109 17.13 10.37 -6.52
CA LEU A 109 15.82 10.61 -5.93
C LEU A 109 15.38 9.50 -4.94
N LEU A 110 16.32 8.68 -4.43
CA LEU A 110 16.02 7.66 -3.42
C LEU A 110 15.20 8.18 -2.22
N PRO A 111 15.48 9.37 -1.63
CA PRO A 111 14.73 9.85 -0.47
C PRO A 111 13.25 10.11 -0.78
N PHE A 112 12.88 10.30 -2.05
CA PHE A 112 11.48 10.43 -2.43
C PHE A 112 10.70 9.13 -2.20
N VAL A 113 11.38 7.98 -2.05
CA VAL A 113 10.72 6.71 -1.74
C VAL A 113 9.98 6.72 -0.40
N TYR A 114 10.42 7.55 0.56
CA TYR A 114 9.71 7.75 1.82
C TYR A 114 8.29 8.28 1.61
N ALA A 115 8.05 9.09 0.58
CA ALA A 115 6.71 9.59 0.29
C ALA A 115 5.73 8.43 -0.01
N GLY A 116 6.18 7.44 -0.79
CA GLY A 116 5.40 6.24 -1.08
C GLY A 116 5.09 5.41 0.17
N LEU A 117 6.08 5.21 1.04
CA LEU A 117 5.89 4.50 2.32
C LEU A 117 4.91 5.22 3.24
N ILE A 118 5.04 6.55 3.38
CA ILE A 118 4.15 7.37 4.21
C ILE A 118 2.73 7.32 3.67
N VAL A 119 2.55 7.46 2.35
CA VAL A 119 1.24 7.36 1.70
C VAL A 119 0.61 5.99 1.95
N ALA A 120 1.35 4.90 1.71
CA ALA A 120 0.81 3.56 1.87
C ALA A 120 0.47 3.23 3.33
N LEU A 121 1.33 3.66 4.27
CA LEU A 121 1.11 3.56 5.70
C LEU A 121 -0.14 4.34 6.13
N PHE A 122 -0.27 5.58 5.67
CA PHE A 122 -1.40 6.44 5.99
C PHE A 122 -2.71 5.88 5.44
N LEU A 123 -2.72 5.39 4.19
CA LEU A 123 -3.90 4.76 3.59
C LEU A 123 -4.29 3.48 4.33
N TYR A 124 -3.33 2.66 4.73
CA TYR A 124 -3.63 1.45 5.50
C TYR A 124 -4.15 1.78 6.91
N TRP A 125 -3.48 2.68 7.63
CA TRP A 125 -3.87 3.10 8.99
C TRP A 125 -5.22 3.79 9.03
N SER A 126 -5.50 4.65 8.06
CA SER A 126 -6.78 5.35 7.97
C SER A 126 -7.89 4.49 7.35
N GLU A 127 -7.59 3.28 6.89
CA GLU A 127 -8.47 2.45 6.04
C GLU A 127 -9.00 3.23 4.81
N GLY A 128 -8.12 3.98 4.15
CA GLY A 128 -8.43 4.89 3.04
C GLY A 128 -9.20 6.14 3.48
N VAL A 129 -9.05 6.53 4.75
CA VAL A 129 -9.79 7.58 5.48
C VAL A 129 -11.25 7.21 5.77
N LYS A 130 -11.46 6.12 6.50
CA LYS A 130 -12.77 5.57 6.92
C LYS A 130 -13.63 5.10 5.74
N GLY A 131 -13.00 4.46 4.75
CA GLY A 131 -13.69 3.92 3.58
C GLY A 131 -14.16 4.96 2.56
N ARG A 132 -13.72 6.22 2.68
CA ARG A 132 -14.08 7.28 1.74
C ARG A 132 -13.48 7.03 0.36
N ILE A 133 -12.21 6.62 0.29
CA ILE A 133 -11.52 6.33 -0.97
C ILE A 133 -11.78 4.88 -1.37
N ARG A 134 -12.71 4.66 -2.29
CA ARG A 134 -12.98 3.32 -2.84
C ARG A 134 -11.79 2.94 -3.75
N GLY A 135 -11.06 1.87 -3.39
CA GLY A 135 -9.88 1.44 -4.15
C GLY A 135 -8.52 1.87 -3.59
N TRP A 136 -8.44 2.38 -2.35
CA TRP A 136 -7.15 2.71 -1.71
C TRP A 136 -6.16 1.53 -1.67
N GLN A 137 -6.65 0.29 -1.65
CA GLN A 137 -5.82 -0.91 -1.72
C GLN A 137 -5.09 -1.05 -3.07
N ALA A 138 -5.67 -0.55 -4.16
CA ALA A 138 -5.00 -0.53 -5.45
C ALA A 138 -3.82 0.44 -5.45
N VAL A 139 -3.95 1.60 -4.79
CA VAL A 139 -2.84 2.54 -4.59
C VAL A 139 -1.71 1.88 -3.81
N ASN A 140 -2.03 1.21 -2.70
CA ASN A 140 -1.04 0.45 -1.93
C ASN A 140 -0.40 -0.66 -2.78
N ALA A 141 -1.17 -1.40 -3.58
CA ALA A 141 -0.65 -2.43 -4.45
C ALA A 141 0.34 -1.86 -5.47
N VAL A 142 0.08 -0.68 -6.05
CA VAL A 142 1.02 0.01 -6.94
C VAL A 142 2.32 0.34 -6.22
N VAL A 143 2.25 0.84 -4.97
CA VAL A 143 3.46 1.12 -4.17
C VAL A 143 4.25 -0.16 -3.89
N TRP A 144 3.59 -1.23 -3.45
CA TRP A 144 4.26 -2.47 -3.06
C TRP A 144 4.82 -3.25 -4.25
N ILE A 145 3.99 -3.50 -5.27
CA ILE A 145 4.41 -4.22 -6.48
C ILE A 145 5.44 -3.40 -7.25
N GLY A 146 5.22 -2.09 -7.39
CA GLY A 146 6.19 -1.20 -8.01
C GLY A 146 7.51 -1.17 -7.24
N GLY A 147 7.48 -1.19 -5.90
CA GLY A 147 8.65 -1.33 -5.05
C GLY A 147 9.44 -2.62 -5.31
N VAL A 148 8.76 -3.77 -5.44
CA VAL A 148 9.39 -5.04 -5.83
C VAL A 148 10.06 -4.92 -7.19
N VAL A 149 9.31 -4.48 -8.20
CA VAL A 149 9.79 -4.41 -9.59
C VAL A 149 11.01 -3.50 -9.70
N MET A 150 10.96 -2.30 -9.13
CA MET A 150 12.06 -1.34 -9.24
C MET A 150 13.28 -1.78 -8.43
N SER A 151 13.08 -2.42 -7.27
CA SER A 151 14.19 -3.00 -6.50
C SER A 151 14.85 -4.15 -7.27
N ALA A 152 14.07 -4.99 -7.95
CA ALA A 152 14.60 -6.05 -8.80
C ALA A 152 15.40 -5.49 -9.99
N VAL A 153 14.87 -4.47 -10.67
CA VAL A 153 15.61 -3.77 -11.76
C VAL A 153 16.95 -3.23 -11.24
N LYS A 154 16.95 -2.62 -10.05
CA LYS A 154 18.17 -2.12 -9.42
C LYS A 154 19.16 -3.23 -9.09
N VAL A 155 18.71 -4.35 -8.52
CA VAL A 155 19.56 -5.52 -8.26
C VAL A 155 20.21 -6.04 -9.54
N VAL A 156 19.44 -6.19 -10.62
CA VAL A 156 19.97 -6.67 -11.90
C VAL A 156 20.96 -5.66 -12.47
N GLY A 157 20.66 -4.36 -12.44
CA GLY A 157 21.58 -3.31 -12.88
C GLY A 157 22.91 -3.34 -12.13
N LEU A 158 22.87 -3.39 -10.79
CA LEU A 158 24.07 -3.48 -9.95
C LEU A 158 24.85 -4.77 -10.18
N SER A 159 24.18 -5.90 -10.42
CA SER A 159 24.85 -7.17 -10.71
C SER A 159 25.61 -7.15 -12.05
N LYS A 160 25.11 -6.40 -13.04
CA LYS A 160 25.74 -6.25 -14.37
C LYS A 160 26.88 -5.23 -14.40
N GLU A 161 26.93 -4.28 -13.48
CA GLU A 161 28.07 -3.34 -13.34
C GLU A 161 29.41 -4.02 -12.98
N GLY A 162 29.36 -5.31 -12.62
CA GLY A 162 30.52 -6.13 -12.27
C GLY A 162 30.96 -5.92 -10.82
N ILE A 163 31.17 -7.03 -10.11
CA ILE A 163 31.49 -7.07 -8.67
C ILE A 163 32.79 -6.28 -8.36
N ASP A 164 33.67 -6.11 -9.34
CA ASP A 164 34.96 -5.41 -9.20
C ASP A 164 34.85 -3.88 -9.16
N SER A 165 33.74 -3.28 -9.59
CA SER A 165 33.62 -1.82 -9.75
C SER A 165 33.70 -1.02 -8.44
N ARG A 166 33.60 -1.67 -7.27
CA ARG A 166 33.76 -1.05 -5.92
C ARG A 166 34.42 -1.97 -4.87
N LYS A 167 35.26 -2.93 -5.26
CA LYS A 167 35.97 -3.77 -4.28
C LYS A 167 36.91 -2.91 -3.42
N GLY A 168 36.77 -3.00 -2.09
CA GLY A 168 37.61 -2.29 -1.11
C GLY A 168 37.07 -0.95 -0.62
N SER A 169 35.90 -0.50 -1.05
CA SER A 169 35.22 0.66 -0.47
C SER A 169 34.48 0.31 0.83
N LYS A 170 34.05 1.32 1.59
CA LYS A 170 33.20 1.14 2.80
C LYS A 170 31.79 0.58 2.49
N TYR A 171 31.40 0.53 1.22
CA TYR A 171 30.12 -0.04 0.77
C TYR A 171 30.32 -0.74 -0.57
N PRO A 172 30.76 -2.00 -0.57
CA PRO A 172 31.02 -2.75 -1.79
C PRO A 172 29.70 -3.08 -2.51
N LEU A 173 29.78 -3.29 -3.83
CA LEU A 173 28.61 -3.58 -4.66
C LEU A 173 27.87 -4.86 -4.23
N SER A 174 28.59 -5.85 -3.69
CA SER A 174 27.97 -7.06 -3.14
C SER A 174 26.98 -6.74 -2.03
N ASP A 175 27.36 -5.85 -1.12
CA ASP A 175 26.56 -5.48 0.03
C ASP A 175 25.36 -4.64 -0.42
N GLN A 176 25.57 -3.75 -1.40
CA GLN A 176 24.47 -2.98 -1.99
C GLN A 176 23.44 -3.88 -2.69
N VAL A 177 23.89 -4.90 -3.43
CA VAL A 177 22.99 -5.86 -4.08
C VAL A 177 22.18 -6.62 -3.03
N ILE A 178 22.81 -7.07 -1.94
CA ILE A 178 22.13 -7.79 -0.86
C ILE A 178 21.11 -6.88 -0.17
N ASP A 179 21.48 -5.65 0.20
CA ASP A 179 20.59 -4.70 0.87
C ASP A 179 19.34 -4.43 0.01
N VAL A 180 19.51 -4.19 -1.29
CA VAL A 180 18.39 -3.94 -2.21
C VAL A 180 17.56 -5.21 -2.45
N ALA A 181 18.18 -6.38 -2.53
CA ALA A 181 17.46 -7.65 -2.66
C ALA A 181 16.61 -7.96 -1.42
N VAL A 182 17.12 -7.67 -0.22
CA VAL A 182 16.36 -7.78 1.03
C VAL A 182 15.17 -6.81 1.01
N MET A 183 15.37 -5.55 0.60
CA MET A 183 14.26 -4.60 0.43
C MET A 183 13.20 -5.10 -0.55
N ALA A 184 13.60 -5.68 -1.69
CA ALA A 184 12.68 -6.29 -2.66
C ALA A 184 11.85 -7.43 -2.03
N GLY A 185 12.49 -8.28 -1.24
CA GLY A 185 11.82 -9.35 -0.49
C GLY A 185 10.81 -8.81 0.52
N VAL A 186 11.19 -7.79 1.29
CA VAL A 186 10.29 -7.12 2.26
C VAL A 186 9.08 -6.51 1.54
N TYR A 187 9.29 -5.82 0.42
CA TYR A 187 8.21 -5.31 -0.42
C TYR A 187 7.26 -6.42 -0.90
N ALA A 188 7.79 -7.58 -1.30
CA ALA A 188 6.99 -8.71 -1.76
C ALA A 188 6.14 -9.31 -0.63
N VAL A 189 6.71 -9.49 0.56
CA VAL A 189 5.95 -9.98 1.73
C VAL A 189 4.84 -8.99 2.11
N VAL A 190 5.13 -7.70 2.10
CA VAL A 190 4.13 -6.65 2.37
C VAL A 190 3.00 -6.68 1.33
N ALA A 191 3.32 -6.87 0.04
CA ALA A 191 2.33 -7.01 -1.03
C ALA A 191 1.41 -8.22 -0.80
N ILE A 192 1.96 -9.38 -0.43
CA ILE A 192 1.20 -10.59 -0.12
C ILE A 192 0.28 -10.34 1.08
N LEU A 193 0.81 -9.73 2.15
CA LEU A 193 0.03 -9.41 3.34
C LEU A 193 -1.12 -8.44 3.01
N GLU A 194 -0.92 -7.46 2.15
CA GLU A 194 -1.97 -6.53 1.72
C GLU A 194 -3.11 -7.27 1.02
N VAL A 195 -2.80 -8.25 0.16
CA VAL A 195 -3.81 -9.11 -0.50
C VAL A 195 -4.55 -9.96 0.52
N VAL A 196 -3.83 -10.63 1.43
CA VAL A 196 -4.43 -11.49 2.47
C VAL A 196 -5.36 -10.68 3.37
N LEU A 197 -4.89 -9.53 3.86
CA LEU A 197 -5.68 -8.62 4.71
C LEU A 197 -6.87 -8.03 3.96
N GLY A 198 -6.71 -7.71 2.67
CA GLY A 198 -7.79 -7.27 1.80
C GLY A 198 -8.87 -8.33 1.63
N PHE A 199 -8.47 -9.56 1.31
CA PHE A 199 -9.38 -10.69 1.17
C PHE A 199 -10.13 -10.98 2.48
N TRP A 200 -9.44 -11.00 3.63
CA TRP A 200 -10.07 -11.14 4.94
C TRP A 200 -11.05 -10.01 5.27
N ARG A 201 -10.79 -8.77 4.87
CA ARG A 201 -11.75 -7.66 5.02
C ARG A 201 -12.96 -7.84 4.10
N ALA A 202 -12.77 -8.32 2.87
CA ALA A 202 -13.87 -8.60 1.94
C ALA A 202 -14.77 -9.73 2.45
N LEU A 203 -14.17 -10.85 2.88
CA LEU A 203 -14.90 -12.00 3.43
C LEU A 203 -15.70 -11.62 4.69
N ARG A 204 -15.14 -10.80 5.58
CA ARG A 204 -15.85 -10.30 6.77
C ARG A 204 -17.03 -9.40 6.41
N ARG A 205 -16.93 -8.60 5.35
CA ARG A 205 -18.06 -7.79 4.85
C ARG A 205 -19.18 -8.67 4.31
N ALA A 206 -18.85 -9.65 3.47
CA ALA A 206 -19.81 -10.61 2.92
C ALA A 206 -20.51 -11.44 4.01
N ARG A 207 -19.78 -11.90 5.04
CA ARG A 207 -20.38 -12.64 6.17
C ARG A 207 -21.38 -11.78 6.95
N ARG A 208 -21.07 -10.50 7.18
CA ARG A 208 -21.97 -9.56 7.88
C ARG A 208 -23.26 -9.30 7.12
N GLU A 209 -23.18 -9.10 5.80
CA GLU A 209 -24.36 -8.92 4.95
C GLU A 209 -25.28 -10.16 5.01
N ARG A 210 -24.69 -11.37 5.06
CA ARG A 210 -25.43 -12.62 5.21
C ARG A 210 -26.08 -12.78 6.59
N GLU A 211 -25.44 -12.29 7.65
CA GLU A 211 -25.98 -12.31 9.03
C GLU A 211 -27.07 -11.26 9.27
N GLN A 212 -27.13 -10.18 8.48
CA GLN A 212 -28.22 -9.17 8.55
C GLN A 212 -29.45 -9.53 7.69
N SER A 213 -29.30 -10.42 6.72
CA SER A 213 -30.38 -10.90 5.83
C SER A 213 -31.30 -12.04 6.36
N PRO A 214 -31.09 -12.72 7.52
CA PRO A 214 -31.97 -13.80 7.94
C PRO A 214 -32.97 -13.33 9.02
N GLN A 215 -33.97 -12.51 8.65
CA GLN A 215 -35.30 -12.37 9.32
C GLN A 215 -36.06 -11.12 8.83
N SER A 216 -36.46 -11.05 7.55
CA SER A 216 -37.55 -10.13 7.15
C SER A 216 -38.72 -10.86 6.49
N GLY A 217 -38.84 -12.18 6.76
CA GLY A 217 -39.82 -13.06 6.12
C GLY A 217 -40.90 -13.64 7.03
N MET A 218 -40.97 -13.27 8.31
CA MET A 218 -42.06 -13.71 9.19
C MET A 218 -42.67 -12.49 9.88
N SER A 219 -43.60 -11.84 9.16
CA SER A 219 -44.60 -11.00 9.80
C SER A 219 -45.44 -11.91 10.69
N PRO A 220 -45.62 -11.65 12.00
CA PRO A 220 -46.70 -12.29 12.71
C PRO A 220 -47.98 -11.74 12.09
N VAL A 221 -48.68 -12.60 11.35
CA VAL A 221 -50.08 -12.39 11.03
C VAL A 221 -50.79 -12.28 12.38
N MET A 222 -51.08 -11.05 12.81
CA MET A 222 -52.03 -10.83 13.89
C MET A 222 -53.39 -11.24 13.35
N GLU A 223 -53.81 -12.41 13.79
CA GLU A 223 -55.15 -12.96 13.64
C GLU A 223 -56.16 -11.93 14.15
N ASN A 224 -57.10 -11.56 13.27
CA ASN A 224 -58.21 -10.68 13.60
C ASN A 224 -59.03 -11.29 14.73
N SER A 225 -58.92 -10.72 15.94
CA SER A 225 -59.94 -10.91 16.96
C SER A 225 -60.90 -9.74 16.88
N GLU A 226 -62.04 -9.98 16.22
CA GLU A 226 -63.28 -9.27 16.53
C GLU A 226 -63.50 -9.31 18.04
N TYR A 227 -63.55 -8.14 18.68
CA TYR A 227 -64.37 -7.95 19.88
C TYR A 227 -65.05 -6.58 19.79
N VAL A 228 -66.23 -6.62 19.19
CA VAL A 228 -67.30 -5.65 19.35
C VAL A 228 -67.64 -5.57 20.85
N GLY A 229 -67.52 -4.39 21.45
CA GLY A 229 -67.67 -4.27 22.90
C GLY A 229 -67.87 -2.85 23.44
N LYS A 230 -68.98 -2.22 23.04
CA LYS A 230 -69.74 -1.17 23.78
C LYS A 230 -69.03 0.11 24.22
N PHE A 231 -69.38 1.18 23.50
CA PHE A 231 -69.60 2.52 24.04
C PHE A 231 -70.45 2.50 25.34
N ARG A 232 -70.02 3.27 26.35
CA ARG A 232 -70.91 3.98 27.27
C ARG A 232 -70.43 5.43 27.42
N PRO A 233 -71.30 6.43 27.23
CA PRO A 233 -70.98 7.81 27.56
C PRO A 233 -71.21 8.11 29.06
N ASN A 234 -70.46 9.09 29.51
CA ASN A 234 -70.46 9.90 30.74
C ASN A 234 -71.58 9.73 31.79
N ALA A 235 -71.17 9.78 33.06
CA ALA A 235 -71.75 10.64 34.09
C ALA A 235 -70.62 11.09 35.04
#